data_AF-X1VBB5-F1
#
_entry.id   AF-X1VBB5-F1
#
_cell.length_a   1.000
_cell.length_b   1.000
_cell.length_c   1.000
_cell.angle_alpha   90.00
_cell.angle_beta   90.00
_cell.angle_gamma   90.00
#
_symmetry.space_group_name_H-M   'P 1'
#
loop_
_entity.id
_entity.type
_entity.pdbx_description
1 polymer ?
#
loop_
_entity_poly.entity_id
_entity_poly.type
_entity_poly.pdbx_seq_one_letter_code
_entity_poly.pdbx_strand_id
1 'polypeptide(L)'
;LENYFEKGDRALSIYEAYGRNPLVFNKVIENYKKGLKLHPKNILYHYSLGYAYHLMRRLMEASMEYEIMLKLNPPRLASDDDLKLADRYAPRLFVNPKEFFKLKDLVAVIHPKKPIIAYNLFWEDDIDYPGDNDPSDHEVVWVEFNKKMGEVTGVYTYFHKAILSTEEAVKDANLCNQRARINVQWGEHGSLPLGWEKLHPEAIFEKISKRIKIKDMPQRYQELSKSVKNPNH
;
A
#
# COMPACT_ATOMS: atom_id res chain seq x y z
N LEU A 1 -30.37 1.52 8.17
CA LEU A 1 -30.34 0.86 6.84
C LEU A 1 -28.99 1.17 6.24
N GLU A 2 -28.22 0.14 5.89
CA GLU A 2 -26.89 0.28 5.29
C GLU A 2 -27.00 0.97 3.92
N ASN A 3 -26.21 2.01 3.69
CA ASN A 3 -26.22 2.74 2.42
C ASN A 3 -25.46 1.95 1.33
N TYR A 4 -25.53 2.40 0.07
CA TYR A 4 -24.88 1.68 -1.03
C TYR A 4 -23.35 1.60 -0.90
N PHE A 5 -22.70 2.59 -0.29
CA PHE A 5 -21.27 2.58 -0.05
C PHE A 5 -20.88 1.47 0.92
N GLU A 6 -21.53 1.44 2.09
CA GLU A 6 -21.29 0.45 3.14
C GLU A 6 -21.54 -0.98 2.63
N LYS A 7 -22.62 -1.20 1.85
CA LYS A 7 -22.89 -2.49 1.20
C LYS A 7 -21.78 -2.91 0.23
N GLY A 8 -21.29 -1.96 -0.58
CA GLY A 8 -20.20 -2.20 -1.51
C GLY A 8 -18.90 -2.55 -0.79
N ASP A 9 -18.55 -1.78 0.24
CA ASP A 9 -17.34 -1.95 1.06
C ASP A 9 -17.34 -3.28 1.83
N ARG A 10 -18.49 -3.68 2.37
CA ARG A 10 -18.67 -5.00 2.97
C ARG A 10 -18.52 -6.12 1.95
N ALA A 11 -19.13 -5.98 0.77
CA ALA A 11 -19.00 -6.99 -0.29
C ALA A 11 -17.56 -7.10 -0.79
N LEU A 12 -16.83 -5.98 -0.86
CA LEU A 12 -15.42 -5.93 -1.21
C LEU A 12 -14.56 -6.65 -0.17
N SER A 13 -14.81 -6.41 1.12
CA SER A 13 -14.13 -7.15 2.22
C SER A 13 -14.36 -8.67 2.13
N ILE A 14 -15.58 -9.10 1.75
CA ILE A 14 -15.88 -10.52 1.52
C ILE A 14 -15.05 -11.04 0.33
N TYR A 15 -15.03 -10.31 -0.78
CA TYR A 15 -14.27 -10.69 -1.97
C TYR A 15 -12.77 -10.85 -1.65
N GLU A 16 -12.16 -9.87 -0.96
CA GLU A 16 -10.74 -9.91 -0.63
C GLU A 16 -10.38 -11.01 0.38
N ALA A 17 -11.28 -11.31 1.32
CA ALA A 17 -11.07 -12.35 2.33
C ALA A 17 -11.26 -13.79 1.80
N TYR A 18 -12.22 -14.01 0.91
CA TYR A 18 -12.62 -15.35 0.46
C TYR A 18 -12.26 -15.68 -0.99
N GLY A 19 -11.69 -14.73 -1.73
CA GLY A 19 -11.14 -14.96 -3.08
C GLY A 19 -12.06 -14.53 -4.22
N ARG A 20 -11.55 -14.69 -5.44
CA ARG A 20 -12.09 -14.14 -6.70
C ARG A 20 -13.42 -14.78 -7.14
N ASN A 21 -14.49 -14.58 -6.36
CA ASN A 21 -15.84 -14.99 -6.73
C ASN A 21 -16.51 -13.90 -7.60
N PRO A 22 -16.78 -14.18 -8.89
CA PRO A 22 -17.38 -13.18 -9.79
C PRO A 22 -18.75 -12.67 -9.32
N LEU A 23 -19.55 -13.50 -8.65
CA LEU A 23 -20.87 -13.09 -8.15
C LEU A 23 -20.76 -12.07 -7.00
N VAL A 24 -19.80 -12.27 -6.09
CA VAL A 24 -19.54 -11.30 -5.02
C VAL A 24 -19.03 -10.00 -5.62
N PHE A 25 -18.14 -10.09 -6.59
CA PHE A 25 -17.58 -8.92 -7.26
C PHE A 25 -18.62 -8.10 -8.04
N ASN A 26 -19.55 -8.76 -8.74
CA ASN A 26 -20.65 -8.07 -9.41
C ASN A 26 -21.48 -7.23 -8.41
N LYS A 27 -21.69 -7.74 -7.19
CA LYS A 27 -22.36 -6.97 -6.12
C LYS A 27 -21.53 -5.77 -5.67
N VAL A 28 -20.20 -5.86 -5.62
CA VAL A 28 -19.31 -4.72 -5.31
C VAL A 28 -19.55 -3.60 -6.30
N ILE A 29 -19.41 -3.90 -7.60
CA ILE A 29 -19.61 -2.91 -8.68
C ILE A 29 -21.03 -2.33 -8.65
N GLU A 30 -22.05 -3.18 -8.54
CA GLU A 30 -23.45 -2.75 -8.59
C GLU A 30 -23.78 -1.76 -7.47
N ASN A 31 -23.30 -2.03 -6.26
CA ASN A 31 -23.51 -1.14 -5.12
C ASN A 31 -22.84 0.21 -5.35
N TYR A 32 -21.56 0.25 -5.76
CA TYR A 32 -20.88 1.52 -6.02
C TYR A 32 -21.53 2.29 -7.19
N LYS A 33 -21.94 1.61 -8.28
CA LYS A 33 -22.67 2.25 -9.38
C LYS A 33 -24.02 2.82 -8.96
N LYS A 34 -24.78 2.12 -8.12
CA LYS A 34 -26.03 2.64 -7.53
C LYS A 34 -25.77 3.87 -6.67
N GLY A 35 -24.69 3.85 -5.89
CA GLY A 35 -24.21 5.01 -5.14
C GLY A 35 -23.89 6.22 -6.02
N LEU A 36 -23.15 6.00 -7.12
CA LEU A 36 -22.82 7.04 -8.10
C LEU A 36 -24.05 7.59 -8.83
N LYS A 37 -25.07 6.78 -9.09
CA LYS A 37 -26.34 7.29 -9.65
C LYS A 37 -27.00 8.32 -8.74
N LEU A 38 -26.88 8.17 -7.42
CA LEU A 38 -27.42 9.11 -6.43
C LEU A 38 -26.47 10.27 -6.14
N HIS A 39 -25.16 10.01 -6.16
CA HIS A 39 -24.12 10.97 -5.81
C HIS A 39 -23.00 10.96 -6.86
N PRO A 40 -23.25 11.50 -8.07
CA PRO A 40 -22.35 11.34 -9.22
C PRO A 40 -21.01 12.07 -9.11
N LYS A 41 -20.82 12.91 -8.08
CA LYS A 41 -19.56 13.63 -7.81
C LYS A 41 -18.89 13.17 -6.53
N ASN A 42 -19.34 12.06 -5.93
CA ASN A 42 -18.76 11.57 -4.70
C ASN A 42 -17.47 10.82 -5.00
N ILE A 43 -16.34 11.42 -4.59
CA ILE A 43 -14.99 10.92 -4.84
C ILE A 43 -14.71 9.54 -4.24
N LEU A 44 -15.36 9.20 -3.11
CA LEU A 44 -15.14 7.91 -2.46
C LEU A 44 -15.74 6.78 -3.30
N TYR A 45 -16.91 6.99 -3.91
CA TYR A 45 -17.49 6.00 -4.79
C TYR A 45 -16.65 5.78 -6.06
N HIS A 46 -16.14 6.85 -6.68
CA HIS A 46 -15.23 6.72 -7.83
C HIS A 46 -13.95 5.98 -7.45
N TYR A 47 -13.31 6.36 -6.34
CA TYR A 47 -12.14 5.65 -5.83
C TYR A 47 -12.41 4.16 -5.57
N SER A 48 -13.47 3.84 -4.82
CA SER A 48 -13.79 2.46 -4.47
C SER A 48 -14.20 1.61 -5.67
N LEU A 49 -14.87 2.20 -6.67
CA LEU A 49 -15.18 1.53 -7.92
C LEU A 49 -13.92 1.29 -8.76
N GLY A 50 -13.02 2.28 -8.84
CA GLY A 50 -11.71 2.13 -9.48
C GLY A 50 -10.87 1.03 -8.84
N TYR A 51 -10.80 1.01 -7.49
CA TYR A 51 -10.12 -0.04 -6.73
C TYR A 51 -10.73 -1.42 -6.96
N ALA A 52 -12.05 -1.53 -6.99
CA ALA A 52 -12.71 -2.78 -7.35
C ALA A 52 -12.28 -3.24 -8.75
N TYR A 53 -12.32 -2.38 -9.76
CA TYR A 53 -11.87 -2.72 -11.11
C TYR A 53 -10.40 -3.13 -11.15
N HIS A 54 -9.54 -2.44 -10.41
CA HIS A 54 -8.12 -2.74 -10.30
C HIS A 54 -7.90 -4.17 -9.77
N LEU A 55 -8.58 -4.57 -8.70
CA LEU A 55 -8.50 -5.93 -8.14
C LEU A 55 -8.90 -7.04 -9.13
N MET A 56 -9.65 -6.70 -10.18
CA MET A 56 -10.06 -7.61 -11.25
C MET A 56 -9.22 -7.47 -12.52
N ARG A 57 -8.07 -6.80 -12.48
CA ARG A 57 -7.23 -6.52 -13.66
C ARG A 57 -7.95 -5.75 -14.76
N ARG A 58 -9.04 -5.04 -14.44
CA ARG A 58 -9.79 -4.17 -15.36
C ARG A 58 -9.17 -2.78 -15.34
N LEU A 59 -7.90 -2.70 -15.78
CA LEU A 59 -7.05 -1.54 -15.56
C LEU A 59 -7.52 -0.28 -16.31
N MET A 60 -8.13 -0.45 -17.48
CA MET A 60 -8.74 0.66 -18.22
C MET A 60 -9.90 1.29 -17.44
N GLU A 61 -10.86 0.49 -16.96
CA GLU A 61 -11.97 1.02 -16.16
C GLU A 61 -11.50 1.57 -14.81
N ALA A 62 -10.51 0.94 -14.18
CA ALA A 62 -9.91 1.45 -12.96
C ALA A 62 -9.31 2.85 -13.17
N SER A 63 -8.50 2.99 -14.23
CA SER A 63 -7.86 4.26 -14.59
C SER A 63 -8.89 5.37 -14.85
N MET A 64 -9.97 5.08 -15.58
CA MET A 64 -11.05 6.05 -15.83
C MET A 64 -11.69 6.56 -14.53
N GLU A 65 -11.99 5.67 -13.58
CA GLU A 65 -12.61 6.05 -12.31
C GLU A 65 -11.64 6.85 -11.42
N TYR A 66 -10.36 6.49 -11.40
CA TYR A 66 -9.33 7.26 -10.72
C TYR A 66 -9.13 8.65 -11.35
N GLU A 67 -9.17 8.76 -12.68
CA GLU A 67 -9.08 10.04 -13.37
C GLU A 67 -10.25 10.96 -13.01
N ILE A 68 -11.47 10.43 -12.93
CA ILE A 68 -12.63 11.19 -12.47
C ILE A 68 -12.43 11.66 -11.02
N MET A 69 -11.97 10.78 -10.13
CA MET A 69 -11.68 11.13 -8.74
C MET A 69 -10.67 12.27 -8.63
N LEU A 70 -9.56 12.20 -9.39
CA LEU A 70 -8.52 13.23 -9.41
C LEU A 70 -9.01 14.55 -10.01
N LYS A 71 -9.91 14.52 -11.00
CA LYS A 71 -10.56 15.74 -11.55
C LYS A 71 -11.50 16.39 -10.53
N LEU A 72 -12.23 15.58 -9.76
CA LEU A 72 -13.18 16.07 -8.75
C LEU A 72 -12.49 16.60 -7.49
N ASN A 73 -11.36 16.02 -7.11
CA ASN A 73 -10.58 16.44 -5.94
C ASN A 73 -9.08 16.36 -6.26
N PRO A 74 -8.55 17.33 -7.01
CA PRO A 74 -7.15 17.33 -7.39
C PRO A 74 -6.26 17.48 -6.15
N PRO A 75 -5.10 16.79 -6.10
CA PRO A 75 -4.13 17.01 -5.05
C PRO A 75 -3.60 18.45 -5.11
N ARG A 76 -3.26 19.01 -3.95
CA ARG A 76 -2.51 20.26 -3.89
C ARG A 76 -1.11 20.04 -4.44
N LEU A 77 -0.55 21.04 -5.13
CA LEU A 77 0.87 21.05 -5.50
C LEU A 77 1.76 21.02 -4.25
N ALA A 78 2.80 20.19 -4.27
CA ALA A 78 3.78 20.12 -3.20
C ALA A 78 4.51 21.47 -3.06
N SER A 79 4.70 21.92 -1.83
CA SER A 79 5.60 23.05 -1.50
C SER A 79 7.01 22.54 -1.19
N ASP A 80 7.99 23.45 -1.12
CA ASP A 80 9.34 23.10 -0.68
C ASP A 80 9.39 22.48 0.71
N ASP A 81 8.48 22.89 1.60
CA ASP A 81 8.38 22.32 2.95
C ASP A 81 7.79 20.90 2.94
N ASP A 82 6.84 20.62 2.03
CA ASP A 82 6.35 19.25 1.82
C ASP A 82 7.49 18.34 1.33
N LEU A 83 8.32 18.82 0.40
CA LEU A 83 9.47 18.06 -0.11
C LEU A 83 10.53 17.80 0.97
N LYS A 84 10.88 18.82 1.76
CA LYS A 84 11.80 18.66 2.91
C LYS A 84 11.26 17.67 3.94
N LEU A 85 9.95 17.73 4.20
CA LEU A 85 9.29 16.82 5.13
C LEU A 85 9.33 15.37 4.61
N ALA A 86 8.99 15.17 3.34
CA ALA A 86 9.07 13.86 2.70
C ALA A 86 10.51 13.32 2.66
N ASP A 87 11.51 14.13 2.32
CA ASP A 87 12.90 13.66 2.32
C ASP A 87 13.43 13.34 3.73
N ARG A 88 13.06 14.15 4.74
CA ARG A 88 13.45 13.90 6.14
C ARG A 88 13.05 12.51 6.63
N TYR A 89 11.86 12.05 6.25
CA TYR A 89 11.30 10.77 6.69
C TYR A 89 11.33 9.68 5.61
N ALA A 90 11.99 9.94 4.48
CA ALA A 90 12.07 8.96 3.40
C ALA A 90 12.81 7.71 3.89
N PRO A 91 12.25 6.50 3.67
CA PRO A 91 12.88 5.27 4.10
C PRO A 91 14.23 5.09 3.41
N ARG A 92 15.06 4.21 3.99
CA ARG A 92 16.26 3.68 3.34
C ARG A 92 15.90 2.30 2.82
N LEU A 93 15.85 2.15 1.49
CA LEU A 93 15.53 0.86 0.88
C LEU A 93 16.77 -0.02 0.79
N PHE A 94 16.66 -1.26 1.28
CA PHE A 94 17.70 -2.28 1.22
C PHE A 94 17.19 -3.44 0.37
N VAL A 95 17.75 -3.58 -0.83
CA VAL A 95 17.37 -4.62 -1.79
C VAL A 95 18.31 -5.82 -1.67
N ASN A 96 17.84 -6.99 -2.11
CA ASN A 96 18.72 -8.13 -2.31
C ASN A 96 19.82 -7.75 -3.34
N PRO A 97 21.12 -8.08 -3.16
CA PRO A 97 22.14 -7.83 -4.18
C PRO A 97 21.86 -8.47 -5.55
N LYS A 98 21.03 -9.53 -5.57
CA LYS A 98 20.57 -10.20 -6.78
C LYS A 98 19.27 -9.60 -7.35
N GLU A 99 18.72 -8.59 -6.69
CA GLU A 99 17.58 -7.85 -7.20
C GLU A 99 18.01 -7.07 -8.45
N PHE A 100 17.31 -7.32 -9.55
CA PHE A 100 17.56 -6.66 -10.82
C PHE A 100 16.41 -5.73 -11.23
N PHE A 101 15.26 -5.82 -10.57
CA PHE A 101 14.13 -4.91 -10.78
C PHE A 101 14.42 -3.55 -10.15
N LYS A 102 14.27 -2.49 -10.94
CA LYS A 102 14.57 -1.11 -10.53
C LYS A 102 13.37 -0.45 -9.89
N LEU A 103 13.61 0.46 -8.93
CA LEU A 103 12.58 1.42 -8.51
C LEU A 103 12.36 2.40 -9.67
N LYS A 104 11.22 2.31 -10.36
CA LYS A 104 10.85 3.15 -11.51
C LYS A 104 10.40 4.53 -11.09
N ASP A 105 9.58 4.59 -10.05
CA ASP A 105 8.98 5.84 -9.57
C ASP A 105 8.63 5.76 -8.08
N LEU A 106 8.40 6.92 -7.46
CA LEU A 106 8.00 7.06 -6.08
C LEU A 106 7.03 8.21 -5.90
N VAL A 107 5.96 7.97 -5.15
CA VAL A 107 5.00 9.01 -4.75
C VAL A 107 4.89 9.08 -3.24
N ALA A 108 5.34 10.19 -2.65
CA ALA A 108 5.12 10.50 -1.25
C ALA A 108 3.77 11.21 -1.06
N VAL A 109 2.90 10.65 -0.21
CA VAL A 109 1.59 11.20 0.14
C VAL A 109 1.61 11.61 1.61
N ILE A 110 1.62 12.92 1.86
CA ILE A 110 1.56 13.48 3.21
C ILE A 110 0.09 13.51 3.65
N HIS A 111 -0.22 12.82 4.75
CA HIS A 111 -1.58 12.79 5.24
C HIS A 111 -2.02 14.18 5.75
N PRO A 112 -3.22 14.68 5.40
CA PRO A 112 -3.61 16.08 5.65
C PRO A 112 -3.77 16.46 7.13
N LYS A 113 -4.00 15.47 8.01
CA LYS A 113 -4.25 15.69 9.45
C LYS A 113 -3.23 15.00 10.36
N LYS A 114 -3.08 13.69 10.20
CA LYS A 114 -2.15 12.83 10.95
C LYS A 114 -0.69 13.04 10.51
N PRO A 115 0.29 12.94 11.42
CA PRO A 115 1.71 13.05 11.09
C PRO A 115 2.25 11.73 10.52
N ILE A 116 1.74 11.35 9.36
CA ILE A 116 2.13 10.12 8.67
C ILE A 116 2.32 10.41 7.19
N ILE A 117 3.36 9.85 6.61
CA ILE A 117 3.67 9.95 5.17
C ILE A 117 3.63 8.53 4.62
N ALA A 118 2.89 8.35 3.52
CA ALA A 118 2.94 7.13 2.73
C ALA A 118 3.94 7.30 1.59
N TYR A 119 4.86 6.38 1.43
CA TYR A 119 5.77 6.28 0.30
C TYR A 119 5.30 5.12 -0.56
N ASN A 120 4.69 5.44 -1.71
CA ASN A 120 4.29 4.48 -2.72
C ASN A 120 5.49 4.23 -3.63
N LEU A 121 5.95 3.00 -3.68
CA LEU A 121 7.13 2.57 -4.42
C LEU A 121 6.65 1.79 -5.65
N PHE A 122 7.07 2.21 -6.84
CA PHE A 122 6.72 1.55 -8.09
C PHE A 122 7.95 0.87 -8.66
N TRP A 123 8.03 -0.44 -8.51
CA TRP A 123 9.14 -1.25 -8.99
C TRP A 123 8.90 -1.66 -10.45
N GLU A 124 9.99 -2.02 -11.13
CA GLU A 124 9.87 -2.74 -12.39
C GLU A 124 9.09 -4.03 -12.17
N ASP A 125 8.13 -4.27 -13.06
CA ASP A 125 7.18 -5.38 -12.98
C ASP A 125 7.92 -6.71 -13.09
N ASP A 126 7.59 -7.65 -12.21
CA ASP A 126 8.23 -8.96 -12.22
C ASP A 126 7.85 -9.83 -13.43
N ILE A 127 8.69 -10.83 -13.71
CA ILE A 127 8.50 -11.70 -14.88
C ILE A 127 7.44 -12.78 -14.65
N ASP A 128 6.90 -12.90 -13.43
CA ASP A 128 6.09 -14.06 -13.05
C ASP A 128 4.66 -13.98 -13.62
N TYR A 129 4.19 -12.78 -13.96
CA TYR A 129 2.86 -12.56 -14.53
C TYR A 129 2.81 -11.69 -15.80
N PRO A 130 3.53 -12.07 -16.87
CA PRO A 130 3.73 -11.23 -18.07
C PRO A 130 2.44 -10.97 -18.87
N GLY A 131 1.31 -11.57 -18.49
CA GLY A 131 0.02 -11.45 -19.17
C GLY A 131 -1.03 -10.63 -18.41
N ASP A 132 -0.67 -10.00 -17.30
CA ASP A 132 -1.63 -9.30 -16.45
C ASP A 132 -1.69 -7.78 -16.64
N ASN A 133 -0.77 -7.27 -17.47
CA ASN A 133 -0.68 -5.91 -17.96
C ASN A 133 -0.45 -4.86 -16.86
N ASP A 134 0.15 -5.24 -15.74
CA ASP A 134 0.62 -4.27 -14.76
C ASP A 134 1.82 -3.46 -15.32
N PRO A 135 1.87 -2.14 -15.05
CA PRO A 135 3.02 -1.32 -15.47
C PRO A 135 4.22 -1.45 -14.51
N SER A 136 3.95 -1.89 -13.28
CA SER A 136 4.87 -1.89 -12.15
C SER A 136 4.27 -2.65 -10.97
N ASP A 137 5.14 -3.28 -10.18
CA ASP A 137 4.78 -3.69 -8.83
C ASP A 137 4.67 -2.49 -7.89
N HIS A 138 3.61 -2.47 -7.08
CA HIS A 138 3.31 -1.36 -6.16
C HIS A 138 3.45 -1.81 -4.72
N GLU A 139 4.41 -1.22 -4.02
CA GLU A 139 4.59 -1.37 -2.58
C GLU A 139 4.29 -0.05 -1.85
N VAL A 140 3.98 -0.14 -0.57
CA VAL A 140 3.75 1.05 0.27
C VAL A 140 4.37 0.90 1.64
N VAL A 141 5.07 1.98 2.05
CA VAL A 141 5.65 2.17 3.37
C VAL A 141 4.98 3.38 4.01
N TRP A 142 4.60 3.31 5.28
CA TRP A 142 4.17 4.48 6.03
C TRP A 142 5.15 4.79 7.16
N VAL A 143 5.47 6.08 7.31
CA VAL A 143 6.30 6.57 8.42
C VAL A 143 5.47 7.58 9.20
N GLU A 144 5.19 7.24 10.47
CA GLU A 144 4.54 8.13 11.44
C GLU A 144 5.60 8.82 12.30
N PHE A 145 5.37 10.08 12.64
CA PHE A 145 6.31 10.88 13.41
C PHE A 145 5.62 11.82 14.40
N ASN A 146 6.36 12.28 15.39
CA ASN A 146 5.91 13.30 16.33
C ASN A 146 6.12 14.70 15.72
N LYS A 147 5.06 15.49 15.55
CA LYS A 147 5.17 16.85 14.97
C LYS A 147 6.04 17.81 15.78
N LYS A 148 6.17 17.61 17.10
CA LYS A 148 6.92 18.50 17.99
C LYS A 148 8.37 18.04 18.12
N MET A 149 8.56 16.76 18.44
CA MET A 149 9.90 16.20 18.68
C MET A 149 10.63 15.86 17.39
N GLY A 150 9.89 15.61 16.30
CA GLY A 150 10.42 15.22 15.00
C GLY A 150 10.89 13.76 14.93
N GLU A 151 10.73 13.00 16.02
CA GLU A 151 11.08 11.58 16.11
C GLU A 151 10.05 10.70 15.38
N VAL A 152 10.52 9.62 14.75
CA VAL A 152 9.66 8.58 14.16
C VAL A 152 8.99 7.82 15.30
N THR A 153 7.68 7.63 15.20
CA THR A 153 6.85 6.92 16.19
C THR A 153 6.25 5.64 15.63
N GLY A 154 6.22 5.47 14.31
CA GLY A 154 5.69 4.27 13.66
C GLY A 154 6.31 4.05 12.28
N VAL A 155 6.57 2.79 11.95
CA VAL A 155 7.02 2.37 10.62
C VAL A 155 6.16 1.19 10.21
N TYR A 156 5.44 1.36 9.12
CA TYR A 156 4.48 0.37 8.63
C TYR A 156 4.78 -0.01 7.19
N THR A 157 4.50 -1.25 6.84
CA THR A 157 4.54 -1.73 5.45
C THR A 157 3.30 -2.57 5.17
N TYR A 158 2.91 -2.69 3.91
CA TYR A 158 1.87 -3.60 3.48
C TYR A 158 2.48 -4.85 2.87
N PHE A 159 2.11 -6.01 3.39
CA PHE A 159 2.60 -7.30 2.91
C PHE A 159 1.47 -8.33 2.94
N HIS A 160 1.11 -8.88 1.78
CA HIS A 160 0.08 -9.92 1.64
C HIS A 160 -1.20 -9.66 2.46
N LYS A 161 -1.80 -8.46 2.30
CA LYS A 161 -3.02 -8.01 3.02
C LYS A 161 -2.86 -7.76 4.52
N ALA A 162 -1.65 -7.85 5.06
CA ALA A 162 -1.34 -7.49 6.43
C ALA A 162 -0.54 -6.18 6.47
N ILE A 163 -0.78 -5.41 7.54
CA ILE A 163 0.06 -4.26 7.88
C ILE A 163 1.10 -4.76 8.88
N LEU A 164 2.38 -4.62 8.53
CA LEU A 164 3.50 -4.99 9.40
C LEU A 164 4.05 -3.76 10.08
N SER A 165 4.46 -3.88 11.34
CA SER A 165 5.14 -2.83 12.11
C SER A 165 5.99 -3.46 13.19
N THR A 166 7.13 -2.86 13.51
CA THR A 166 8.04 -3.31 14.56
C THR A 166 8.60 -2.13 15.36
N GLU A 167 8.91 -2.35 16.63
CA GLU A 167 9.64 -1.35 17.42
C GLU A 167 11.08 -1.19 16.92
N GLU A 168 11.68 -2.27 16.41
CA GLU A 168 13.03 -2.26 15.86
C GLU A 168 13.16 -1.31 14.67
N ALA A 169 12.17 -1.26 13.77
CA ALA A 169 12.18 -0.31 12.66
C ALA A 169 12.08 1.15 13.13
N VAL A 170 11.30 1.42 14.18
CA VAL A 170 11.20 2.76 14.79
C VAL A 170 12.52 3.15 15.46
N LYS A 171 13.15 2.23 16.21
CA LYS A 171 14.46 2.45 16.86
C LYS A 171 15.54 2.72 15.81
N ASP A 172 15.60 1.93 14.75
CA ASP A 172 16.53 2.14 13.64
C ASP A 172 16.32 3.49 12.95
N ALA A 173 15.08 3.88 12.65
CA ALA A 173 14.78 5.17 12.06
C ALA A 173 15.32 6.32 12.90
N ASN A 174 15.05 6.29 14.22
CA ASN A 174 15.52 7.33 15.14
C ASN A 174 17.04 7.40 15.27
N LEU A 175 17.73 6.26 15.18
CA LEU A 175 19.20 6.20 15.15
C LEU A 175 19.80 6.64 13.80
N CYS A 176 19.02 6.59 12.72
CA CYS A 176 19.46 6.86 11.36
C CYS A 176 18.76 8.09 10.75
N ASN A 177 18.82 9.22 11.47
CA ASN A 177 18.31 10.52 11.00
C ASN A 177 16.84 10.50 10.57
N GLN A 178 15.99 9.75 11.28
CA GLN A 178 14.55 9.62 11.02
C GLN A 178 14.19 8.80 9.76
N ARG A 179 15.16 8.06 9.22
CA ARG A 179 15.01 7.30 7.97
C ARG A 179 15.03 5.80 8.25
N ALA A 180 13.85 5.20 8.33
CA ALA A 180 13.67 3.78 8.64
C ALA A 180 14.30 2.88 7.57
N ARG A 181 14.97 1.80 7.98
CA ARG A 181 15.37 0.71 7.09
C ARG A 181 14.17 -0.13 6.68
N ILE A 182 13.97 -0.26 5.37
CA ILE A 182 12.98 -1.15 4.76
C ILE A 182 13.74 -2.16 3.90
N ASN A 183 13.52 -3.44 4.17
CA ASN A 183 14.09 -4.52 3.38
C ASN A 183 13.11 -4.89 2.27
N VAL A 184 13.54 -4.71 1.03
CA VAL A 184 12.76 -5.05 -0.16
C VAL A 184 13.12 -6.48 -0.55
N GLN A 185 12.11 -7.33 -0.66
CA GLN A 185 12.26 -8.75 -0.94
C GLN A 185 12.40 -9.02 -2.44
N TRP A 186 13.09 -10.13 -2.76
CA TRP A 186 13.23 -10.63 -4.13
C TRP A 186 12.02 -11.50 -4.51
N GLY A 187 11.52 -11.34 -5.74
CA GLY A 187 10.72 -12.34 -6.46
C GLY A 187 9.22 -12.44 -6.17
N GLU A 188 8.60 -11.51 -5.44
CA GLU A 188 7.14 -11.22 -5.41
C GLU A 188 6.89 -9.79 -4.82
N HIS A 189 7.88 -8.89 -4.95
CA HIS A 189 7.98 -7.52 -4.40
C HIS A 189 7.20 -7.22 -3.10
N GLY A 190 7.78 -7.64 -1.97
CA GLY A 190 7.35 -7.26 -0.62
C GLY A 190 8.30 -6.25 0.05
N SER A 191 7.73 -5.21 0.67
CA SER A 191 8.45 -4.31 1.58
C SER A 191 8.30 -4.78 3.02
N LEU A 192 9.42 -4.97 3.73
CA LEU A 192 9.43 -5.43 5.12
C LEU A 192 10.17 -4.49 6.07
N PRO A 193 9.62 -4.22 7.27
CA PRO A 193 10.29 -3.43 8.28
C PRO A 193 11.43 -4.23 8.91
N LEU A 194 12.44 -3.55 9.45
CA LEU A 194 13.47 -4.23 10.25
C LEU A 194 12.85 -5.06 11.39
N GLY A 195 13.28 -6.31 11.57
CA GLY A 195 12.77 -7.20 12.63
C GLY A 195 11.46 -7.94 12.29
N TRP A 196 11.03 -7.89 11.03
CA TRP A 196 9.85 -8.59 10.52
C TRP A 196 9.87 -10.10 10.78
N GLU A 197 11.04 -10.72 10.91
CA GLU A 197 11.25 -12.16 11.04
C GLU A 197 10.54 -12.74 12.27
N LYS A 198 10.27 -11.88 13.26
CA LYS A 198 9.59 -12.22 14.51
C LYS A 198 8.07 -12.11 14.42
N LEU A 199 7.54 -11.61 13.30
CA LEU A 199 6.12 -11.33 13.15
C LEU A 199 5.33 -12.59 12.76
N HIS A 200 4.09 -12.64 13.24
CA HIS A 200 3.06 -13.60 12.83
C HIS A 200 1.84 -12.84 12.32
N PRO A 201 1.93 -12.21 11.13
CA PRO A 201 0.94 -11.24 10.71
C PRO A 201 -0.41 -11.86 10.35
N GLU A 202 -1.46 -11.08 10.56
CA GLU A 202 -2.83 -11.41 10.16
C GLU A 202 -3.37 -10.34 9.22
N ALA A 203 -4.02 -10.75 8.14
CA ALA A 203 -4.89 -9.87 7.38
C ALA A 203 -6.20 -9.68 8.16
N ILE A 204 -6.57 -8.43 8.42
CA ILE A 204 -7.73 -8.06 9.24
C ILE A 204 -8.79 -7.42 8.35
N PHE A 205 -9.98 -8.02 8.31
CA PHE A 205 -11.15 -7.51 7.58
C PHE A 205 -12.25 -7.15 8.60
N GLU A 206 -12.19 -5.93 9.13
CA GLU A 206 -13.05 -5.47 10.22
C GLU A 206 -14.54 -5.52 9.86
N LYS A 207 -14.90 -5.14 8.62
CA LYS A 207 -16.29 -5.08 8.13
C LYS A 207 -17.03 -6.42 8.17
N ILE A 208 -16.30 -7.52 8.21
CA ILE A 208 -16.82 -8.89 8.26
C ILE A 208 -16.30 -9.66 9.47
N SER A 209 -15.67 -8.97 10.43
CA SER A 209 -15.08 -9.56 11.63
C SER A 209 -14.19 -10.77 11.34
N LYS A 210 -13.40 -10.71 10.26
CA LYS A 210 -12.56 -11.82 9.79
C LYS A 210 -11.08 -11.49 9.98
N ARG A 211 -10.32 -12.49 10.45
CA ARG A 211 -8.86 -12.48 10.51
C ARG A 211 -8.32 -13.70 9.77
N ILE A 212 -7.25 -13.51 9.00
CA ILE A 212 -6.59 -14.57 8.23
C ILE A 212 -5.10 -14.52 8.54
N LYS A 213 -4.55 -15.60 9.09
CA LYS A 213 -3.12 -15.73 9.34
C LYS A 213 -2.35 -15.82 8.03
N ILE A 214 -1.29 -15.02 7.91
CA ILE A 214 -0.34 -15.12 6.81
C ILE A 214 0.66 -16.22 7.17
N LYS A 215 0.70 -17.29 6.35
CA LYS A 215 1.55 -18.46 6.59
C LYS A 215 2.88 -18.32 5.85
N ASP A 216 3.87 -19.09 6.30
CA ASP A 216 5.12 -19.37 5.60
C ASP A 216 6.04 -18.17 5.33
N MET A 217 5.73 -17.00 5.90
CA MET A 217 6.48 -15.76 5.66
C MET A 217 7.93 -15.85 6.17
N PRO A 218 8.23 -16.30 7.41
CA PRO A 218 9.62 -16.54 7.82
C PRO A 218 10.33 -17.60 6.96
N GLN A 219 9.65 -18.67 6.53
CA GLN A 219 10.26 -19.73 5.72
C GLN A 219 10.62 -19.26 4.31
N ARG A 220 9.73 -18.52 3.64
CA ARG A 220 9.93 -18.04 2.26
C ARG A 220 11.08 -17.06 2.12
N TYR A 221 11.36 -16.31 3.19
CA TYR A 221 12.18 -15.10 3.10
C TYR A 221 13.40 -15.10 4.03
N GLN A 222 13.79 -16.28 4.54
CA GLN A 222 14.91 -16.49 5.45
C GLN A 222 16.29 -16.03 4.90
N GLU A 223 16.49 -16.08 3.58
CA GLU A 223 17.79 -15.74 2.96
C GLU A 223 18.04 -14.23 2.76
N LEU A 224 17.10 -13.37 3.16
CA LEU A 224 17.17 -11.92 3.00
C LEU A 224 18.11 -11.19 3.98
N SER A 225 18.74 -11.92 4.90
CA SER A 225 19.76 -11.36 5.80
C SER A 225 20.99 -10.77 5.07
N LYS A 226 21.07 -10.93 3.74
CA LYS A 226 22.14 -10.43 2.86
C LYS A 226 21.78 -9.13 2.10
N SER A 227 20.65 -8.48 2.39
CA SER A 227 20.26 -7.24 1.70
C SER A 227 21.29 -6.12 1.87
N VAL A 228 21.55 -5.40 0.80
CA VAL A 228 22.47 -4.24 0.74
C VAL A 228 21.66 -2.96 0.49
N LYS A 229 22.21 -1.81 0.88
CA LYS A 229 21.56 -0.52 0.58
C LYS A 229 21.37 -0.42 -0.94
N ASN A 230 20.16 -0.08 -1.38
CA ASN A 230 19.87 0.06 -2.80
C ASN A 230 20.81 1.12 -3.41
N PRO A 231 21.63 0.76 -4.42
CA PRO A 231 22.61 1.67 -5.00
C PRO A 231 21.97 2.84 -5.77
N ASN A 232 20.70 2.69 -6.15
CA ASN A 232 19.94 3.69 -6.91
C ASN A 232 19.00 4.51 -6.01
N HIS A 233 19.12 4.40 -4.69
CA HIS A 233 18.29 5.08 -3.69
C HIS A 233 19.08 6.09 -2.85
#